data_AF-A0A962IJ63-F1
#
_entry.id   AF-A0A962IJ63-F1
#
_cell.length_a   1.000
_cell.length_b   1.000
_cell.length_c   1.000
_cell.angle_alpha   90.00
_cell.angle_beta   90.00
_cell.angle_gamma   90.00
#
_symmetry.space_group_name_H-M   'P 1'
#
loop_
_entity.id
_entity.type
_entity.pdbx_description
1 polymer ?
#
loop_
_entity_poly.entity_id
_entity_poly.type
_entity_poly.pdbx_seq_one_letter_code
_entity_poly.pdbx_strand_id
1 'polypeptide(L)'
;VEFHRLEGSLQRLTLSVVARLGQLIAAEPDVEKVNVAALGNIVRQQHWHVVGRHENDPLWPGPPFGLPRQPCSPALLTARSDRLRQGLISSADPLTPQP
;
A
#
# COMPACT_ATOMS: atom_id res chain seq x y z
N VAL A 1 10.63 13.57 -7.75
CA VAL A 1 9.74 13.83 -8.89
C VAL A 1 8.33 13.53 -8.43
N GLU A 2 7.38 14.45 -8.57
CA GLU A 2 5.97 14.23 -8.17
C GLU A 2 5.24 13.32 -9.16
N PHE A 3 4.13 12.69 -8.75
CA PHE A 3 3.40 11.74 -9.60
C PHE A 3 2.97 12.35 -10.94
N HIS A 4 2.47 13.59 -10.94
CA HIS A 4 2.07 14.30 -12.16
C HIS A 4 3.24 14.61 -13.12
N ARG A 5 4.49 14.44 -12.66
CA ARG A 5 5.72 14.67 -13.44
C ARG A 5 6.35 13.37 -13.95
N LEU A 6 5.77 12.21 -13.63
CA LEU A 6 6.18 10.94 -14.21
C LEU A 6 5.69 10.84 -15.66
N GLU A 7 6.42 10.10 -16.48
CA GLU A 7 5.93 9.70 -17.81
C GLU A 7 4.61 8.91 -17.69
N GLY A 8 3.72 9.02 -18.67
CA GLY A 8 2.40 8.37 -18.60
C GLY A 8 2.46 6.84 -18.44
N SER A 9 3.48 6.18 -19.01
CA SER A 9 3.74 4.75 -18.81
C SER A 9 4.02 4.42 -17.35
N LEU A 10 4.91 5.19 -16.71
CA LEU A 10 5.25 5.07 -15.29
C LEU A 10 4.09 5.44 -14.37
N GLN A 11 3.25 6.42 -14.73
CA GLN A 11 2.03 6.71 -13.98
C GLN A 11 1.08 5.51 -13.95
N ARG A 12 0.82 4.89 -15.11
CA ARG A 12 -0.04 3.71 -15.22
C ARG A 12 0.53 2.52 -14.46
N LEU A 13 1.83 2.28 -14.58
CA LEU A 13 2.52 1.23 -13.83
C LEU A 13 2.42 1.46 -12.31
N THR A 14 2.65 2.69 -11.87
CA THR A 14 2.53 3.04 -10.44
C THR A 14 1.12 2.75 -9.93
N LEU A 15 0.08 3.16 -10.68
CA LEU A 15 -1.31 2.89 -10.32
C LEU A 15 -1.65 1.40 -10.33
N SER A 16 -1.10 0.61 -11.26
CA SER A 16 -1.33 -0.84 -11.30
C SER A 16 -0.70 -1.54 -10.08
N VAL A 17 0.51 -1.14 -9.70
CA VAL A 17 1.20 -1.65 -8.50
C VAL A 17 0.44 -1.27 -7.22
N VAL A 18 0.01 -0.01 -7.10
CA VAL A 18 -0.77 0.48 -5.94
C VAL A 18 -2.11 -0.26 -5.83
N ALA A 19 -2.81 -0.45 -6.95
CA ALA A 19 -4.06 -1.21 -6.98
C ALA A 19 -3.85 -2.67 -6.57
N ARG A 20 -2.79 -3.31 -7.06
CA ARG A 20 -2.45 -4.70 -6.72
C ARG A 20 -2.12 -4.85 -5.23
N LEU A 21 -1.30 -3.96 -4.68
CA LEU A 21 -1.02 -3.92 -3.25
C LEU A 21 -2.31 -3.73 -2.44
N GLY A 22 -3.20 -2.84 -2.90
CA GLY A 22 -4.49 -2.62 -2.26
C GLY A 22 -5.34 -3.90 -2.21
N GLN A 23 -5.40 -4.67 -3.30
CA GLN A 23 -6.12 -5.95 -3.33
C GLN A 23 -5.52 -6.97 -2.35
N LEU A 24 -4.19 -7.10 -2.33
CA LEU A 24 -3.51 -8.04 -1.43
C LEU A 24 -3.71 -7.66 0.05
N ILE A 25 -3.65 -6.36 0.37
CA ILE A 25 -3.90 -5.86 1.72
C ILE A 25 -5.36 -6.04 2.12
N ALA A 26 -6.31 -5.82 1.20
CA ALA A 26 -7.74 -6.03 1.45
C ALA A 26 -8.11 -7.50 1.70
N ALA A 27 -7.27 -8.45 1.26
CA ALA A 27 -7.48 -9.87 1.50
C ALA A 27 -6.98 -10.35 2.88
N GLU A 28 -6.34 -9.48 3.67
CA GLU A 28 -5.93 -9.82 5.03
C GLU A 28 -7.14 -9.93 5.97
N PRO A 29 -7.16 -10.88 6.93
CA PRO A 29 -8.36 -11.20 7.72
C PRO A 29 -8.98 -10.04 8.51
N ASP A 30 -8.17 -9.07 8.93
CA ASP A 30 -8.59 -7.97 9.82
C ASP A 30 -8.72 -6.63 9.08
N VAL A 31 -8.83 -6.66 7.75
CA VAL A 31 -8.92 -5.44 6.93
C VAL A 31 -10.33 -5.30 6.36
N GLU A 32 -11.03 -4.26 6.79
CA GLU A 32 -12.38 -3.93 6.32
C GLU A 32 -12.35 -2.84 5.25
N LYS A 33 -11.32 -1.98 5.27
CA LYS A 33 -11.16 -0.89 4.31
C LYS A 33 -9.69 -0.65 3.97
N VAL A 34 -9.42 -0.32 2.70
CA VAL A 34 -8.11 0.19 2.28
C VAL A 34 -8.17 1.69 2.02
N ASN A 35 -7.18 2.42 2.55
CA ASN A 35 -6.89 3.80 2.21
C ASN A 35 -5.62 3.88 1.35
N VAL A 36 -5.65 4.73 0.33
CA VAL A 36 -4.51 5.01 -0.57
C VAL A 36 -4.24 6.51 -0.56
N ALA A 37 -2.98 6.92 -0.39
CA ALA A 37 -2.60 8.33 -0.43
C ALA A 37 -1.17 8.51 -0.95
N ALA A 38 -0.97 9.52 -1.81
CA ALA A 38 0.35 10.05 -2.14
C ALA A 38 0.49 11.41 -1.46
N LEU A 39 1.16 11.43 -0.31
CA LEU A 39 1.51 12.66 0.42
C LEU A 39 3.00 12.96 0.17
N GLY A 40 3.50 14.04 0.75
CA GLY A 40 4.91 14.40 0.61
C GLY A 40 5.34 15.67 1.33
N ASN A 41 4.54 16.15 2.29
CA ASN A 41 4.74 17.47 2.91
C ASN A 41 6.05 17.53 3.71
N ILE A 42 6.41 16.43 4.40
CA ILE A 42 7.64 16.33 5.22
C ILE A 42 8.73 15.57 4.46
N VAL A 43 8.44 14.33 4.02
CA VAL A 43 9.37 13.53 3.22
C VAL A 43 9.11 13.80 1.73
N ARG A 44 10.01 14.55 1.10
CA ARG A 44 9.90 15.02 -0.30
C ARG A 44 10.07 13.94 -1.36
N GLN A 45 10.60 12.78 -1.00
CA GLN A 45 10.67 11.66 -1.93
C GLN A 45 9.26 11.18 -2.23
N GLN A 46 8.88 11.02 -3.49
CA GLN A 46 7.57 10.49 -3.86
C GLN A 46 7.38 9.09 -3.29
N HIS A 47 6.27 8.87 -2.60
CA HIS A 47 5.89 7.57 -2.06
C HIS A 47 4.36 7.47 -1.97
N TRP A 48 3.88 6.25 -1.86
CA TRP A 48 2.46 5.94 -1.72
C TRP A 48 2.23 5.19 -0.42
N HIS A 49 1.20 5.60 0.32
CA HIS A 49 0.65 4.86 1.43
C HIS A 49 -0.47 3.96 0.90
N VAL A 50 -0.40 2.67 1.23
CA VAL A 50 -1.50 1.71 1.03
C VAL A 50 -1.74 1.04 2.38
N VAL A 51 -2.88 1.34 3.00
CA VAL A 51 -3.11 1.04 4.42
C VAL A 51 -4.43 0.31 4.60
N GLY A 52 -4.36 -0.90 5.16
CA GLY A 52 -5.55 -1.63 5.65
C GLY A 52 -6.03 -1.05 6.97
N ARG A 53 -7.34 -0.94 7.13
CA ARG A 53 -8.06 -0.30 8.24
C ARG A 53 -9.21 -1.19 8.70
N HIS A 54 -9.64 -1.01 9.93
CA HIS A 54 -10.80 -1.66 10.53
C HIS A 54 -11.45 -0.74 11.57
N GLU A 55 -12.73 -0.94 11.87
CA GLU A 55 -13.49 -0.03 12.77
C GLU A 55 -12.87 0.10 14.17
N ASN A 56 -12.19 -0.94 14.65
CA ASN A 56 -11.51 -0.94 15.94
C ASN A 56 -10.12 -0.28 15.95
N ASP A 57 -9.65 0.27 14.82
CA ASP A 57 -8.33 0.89 14.78
C ASP A 57 -8.33 2.26 15.49
N PRO A 58 -7.23 2.68 16.15
CA PRO A 58 -7.22 3.87 17.01
C PRO A 58 -7.56 5.19 16.31
N LEU A 59 -7.50 5.22 14.98
CA LEU A 59 -7.71 6.40 14.16
C LEU A 59 -9.02 6.36 13.38
N TRP A 60 -9.83 5.30 13.53
CA TRP A 60 -11.12 5.20 12.87
C TRP A 60 -12.12 6.22 13.45
N PRO A 61 -12.97 6.88 12.64
CA PRO A 61 -13.08 6.84 11.17
C PRO A 61 -12.17 7.85 10.43
N GLY A 62 -11.26 8.49 11.15
CA GLY A 62 -10.34 9.50 10.63
C GLY A 62 -9.20 8.94 9.76
N PRO A 63 -8.37 9.85 9.21
CA PRO A 63 -7.20 9.48 8.42
C PRO A 63 -6.15 8.76 9.29
N PRO A 64 -5.42 7.76 8.74
CA PRO A 64 -4.51 6.93 9.52
C PRO A 64 -3.15 7.60 9.83
N PHE A 65 -3.05 8.92 9.72
CA PHE A 65 -1.79 9.66 9.80
C PHE A 65 -1.75 10.51 11.08
N GLY A 66 -0.64 10.50 11.81
CA GLY A 66 -0.35 11.51 12.85
C GLY A 66 -0.31 11.05 14.31
N LEU A 67 -0.51 9.77 14.62
CA LEU A 67 -0.35 9.25 16.00
C LEU A 67 0.90 8.37 16.17
N PRO A 68 1.46 8.31 17.39
CA PRO A 68 2.52 7.36 17.73
C PRO A 68 2.04 5.92 17.47
N ARG A 69 2.87 5.16 16.75
CA ARG A 69 2.56 3.78 16.37
C ARG A 69 2.74 2.86 17.56
N GLN A 70 1.79 1.97 17.79
CA GLN A 70 2.02 0.84 18.68
C GLN A 70 3.06 -0.10 18.06
N PRO A 71 4.00 -0.65 18.85
CA PRO A 71 4.96 -1.62 18.34
C PRO A 71 4.25 -2.85 17.77
N CYS A 72 4.57 -3.21 16.53
CA CYS A 72 4.16 -4.49 15.95
C CYS A 72 5.15 -5.58 16.38
N SER A 73 4.64 -6.78 16.70
CA SER A 73 5.49 -7.94 16.92
C SER A 73 6.36 -8.20 15.67
N PRO A 74 7.69 -8.38 15.81
CA PRO A 74 8.57 -8.66 14.68
C PRO A 74 8.12 -9.91 13.88
N ALA A 75 7.63 -10.94 14.57
CA ALA A 75 7.15 -12.16 13.93
C ALA A 75 5.90 -11.91 13.06
N LEU A 76 4.96 -11.11 13.56
CA LEU A 76 3.76 -10.73 12.81
C LEU A 76 4.11 -9.86 11.60
N LEU A 77 5.03 -8.91 11.77
CA LEU A 77 5.51 -8.05 10.69
C LEU A 77 6.17 -8.87 9.57
N THR A 78 7.05 -9.80 9.92
CA THR A 78 7.71 -10.70 8.96
C THR A 78 6.69 -11.56 8.23
N ALA A 79 5.80 -12.25 8.96
CA ALA A 79 4.79 -13.12 8.35
C ALA A 79 3.86 -12.37 7.37
N ARG A 80 3.39 -11.18 7.73
CA ARG A 80 2.59 -10.33 6.84
C ARG A 80 3.39 -9.86 5.63
N SER A 81 4.64 -9.44 5.83
CA SER A 81 5.52 -9.00 4.74
C SER A 81 5.79 -10.11 3.73
N ASP A 82 6.06 -11.32 4.19
CA ASP A 82 6.36 -12.47 3.34
C ASP A 82 5.13 -12.89 2.52
N ARG A 83 3.95 -12.89 3.12
CA ARG A 83 2.70 -13.15 2.41
C ARG A 83 2.44 -12.13 1.30
N LEU A 84 2.63 -10.85 1.58
CA LEU A 84 2.47 -9.80 0.57
C LEU A 84 3.51 -9.94 -0.56
N ARG A 85 4.77 -10.24 -0.23
CA ARG A 85 5.81 -10.51 -1.25
C ARG A 85 5.42 -11.69 -2.14
N GLN A 86 4.97 -12.79 -1.55
CA GLN A 86 4.55 -13.96 -2.31
C GLN A 86 3.35 -13.65 -3.22
N GLY A 87 2.37 -12.88 -2.73
CA GLY A 87 1.21 -12.45 -3.51
C GLY A 87 1.54 -11.51 -4.68
N LEU A 88 2.60 -10.72 -4.56
CA LEU A 88 3.13 -9.88 -5.64
C LEU A 88 3.84 -10.70 -6.72
N ILE A 89 4.61 -11.73 -6.32
CA ILE A 89 5.38 -12.59 -7.24
C ILE A 89 4.47 -13.60 -7.97
N SER A 90 3.41 -14.09 -7.30
CA SER A 90 2.55 -15.17 -7.81
C SER A 90 1.53 -14.72 -8.87
N SER A 91 1.21 -13.44 -8.97
CA SER A 91 0.41 -12.91 -10.09
C SER A 91 1.34 -12.58 -11.25
N ALA A 92 0.97 -13.00 -12.47
CA ALA A 92 1.67 -12.60 -13.69
C ALA A 92 2.02 -11.11 -13.65
N ASP A 93 3.28 -10.81 -13.94
CA ASP A 93 3.91 -9.52 -13.71
C ASP A 93 3.11 -8.39 -14.39
N PRO A 94 2.64 -7.37 -13.66
CA PRO A 94 1.99 -6.20 -14.25
C PRO A 94 2.92 -5.39 -15.19
N LEU A 95 4.22 -5.69 -15.20
CA LEU A 95 5.21 -5.17 -16.15
C LEU A 95 5.27 -5.96 -17.46
N THR A 96 4.57 -7.09 -17.57
CA THR A 96 4.49 -7.83 -18.84
C THR A 96 3.61 -7.03 -19.80
N PRO A 97 4.14 -6.47 -20.90
CA PRO A 97 3.29 -5.88 -21.91
C PRO A 97 2.37 -6.97 -22.47
N GLN A 98 1.06 -6.72 -22.47
CA GLN A 98 0.14 -7.52 -23.27
C GLN A 98 0.50 -7.33 -24.75
N PRO A 99 0.41 -8.38 -25.58
CA PRO A 99 0.80 -8.31 -26.99
C PRO A 99 0.07 -7.21 -27.76
#